data_AF-A0A940WXT6-F1
#
_entry.id   AF-A0A940WXT6-F1
#
_cell.length_a   1.000
_cell.length_b   1.000
_cell.length_c   1.000
_cell.angle_alpha   90.00
_cell.angle_beta   90.00
_cell.angle_gamma   90.00
#
_symmetry.space_group_name_H-M   'P 1'
#
loop_
_entity.id
_entity.type
_entity.pdbx_description
1 polymer ?
#
loop_
_entity_poly.entity_id
_entity_poly.type
_entity_poly.pdbx_seq_one_letter_code
_entity_poly.pdbx_strand_id
1 'polypeptide(L)'
;MTEVSMFDLATVSAVVAALVTVIGNAFSIDKRYRALLAIGIAGILWFIPREWGEQVVMALIIGLTASGVYSQVKPRDNQNELMRLQMREELRNENEAEQRRRNGDDTPY
;
A
#
# COMPACT_ATOMS: atom_id res chain seq x y z
N MET A 1 -27.15 -10.81 -23.94
CA MET A 1 -26.50 -9.97 -22.91
C MET A 1 -26.24 -10.89 -21.74
N THR A 2 -24.99 -11.25 -21.49
CA THR A 2 -24.59 -12.06 -20.34
C THR A 2 -24.78 -11.22 -19.08
N GLU A 3 -25.71 -11.58 -18.21
CA GLU A 3 -25.81 -10.98 -16.88
C GLU A 3 -24.49 -11.23 -16.15
N VAL A 4 -23.72 -10.17 -15.93
CA VAL A 4 -22.53 -10.22 -15.07
C VAL A 4 -23.05 -10.32 -13.64
N SER A 5 -23.28 -11.55 -13.19
CA SER A 5 -23.54 -11.81 -11.77
C SER A 5 -22.28 -11.50 -10.99
N MET A 6 -22.37 -10.73 -9.89
CA MET A 6 -21.23 -10.51 -8.99
C MET A 6 -20.68 -11.81 -8.38
N PHE A 7 -21.46 -12.90 -8.47
CA PHE A 7 -21.07 -14.25 -8.12
C PHE A 7 -20.40 -15.04 -9.26
N ASP A 8 -20.09 -14.40 -10.39
CA ASP A 8 -19.33 -15.05 -11.44
C ASP A 8 -17.97 -15.53 -10.90
N LEU A 9 -17.58 -16.73 -11.33
CA LEU A 9 -16.39 -17.42 -10.87
C LEU A 9 -15.15 -16.54 -11.06
N ALA A 10 -15.11 -15.74 -12.12
CA ALA A 10 -14.03 -14.80 -12.39
C ALA A 10 -13.91 -13.72 -11.29
N THR A 11 -15.01 -13.10 -10.90
CA THR A 11 -15.05 -12.05 -9.87
C THR A 11 -14.62 -12.61 -8.52
N VAL A 12 -15.19 -13.75 -8.12
CA VAL A 12 -14.84 -14.40 -6.84
C VAL A 12 -13.36 -14.81 -6.82
N SER A 13 -12.85 -15.38 -7.92
CA SER A 13 -11.44 -15.76 -8.03
C SER A 13 -10.50 -14.57 -7.91
N ALA A 14 -10.85 -13.45 -8.55
CA ALA A 14 -10.07 -12.21 -8.46
C ALA A 14 -10.04 -11.66 -7.03
N VAL A 15 -11.18 -11.66 -6.33
CA VAL A 15 -11.28 -11.22 -4.93
C VAL A 15 -10.44 -12.09 -4.00
N VAL A 16 -10.49 -13.42 -4.17
CA VAL A 16 -9.66 -14.35 -3.39
C VAL A 16 -8.18 -14.08 -3.63
N ALA A 17 -7.75 -13.93 -4.89
CA ALA A 17 -6.36 -13.64 -5.22
C ALA A 17 -5.85 -12.32 -4.61
N ALA A 18 -6.70 -11.28 -4.64
CA ALA A 18 -6.40 -9.99 -4.03
C ALA A 18 -6.28 -10.09 -2.50
N LEU A 19 -7.21 -10.78 -1.83
CA LEU A 19 -7.16 -11.00 -0.38
C LEU A 19 -5.89 -11.75 0.04
N VAL A 20 -5.55 -12.84 -0.64
CA VAL A 20 -4.34 -13.63 -0.34
C VAL A 20 -3.09 -12.77 -0.50
N THR A 21 -3.07 -11.87 -1.47
CA THR A 21 -1.94 -10.96 -1.70
C THR A 21 -1.84 -9.91 -0.59
N VAL A 22 -2.96 -9.27 -0.23
CA VAL A 22 -2.99 -8.24 0.83
C VAL A 22 -2.64 -8.83 2.18
N ILE A 23 -3.29 -9.93 2.59
CA ILE A 23 -3.03 -10.61 3.86
C ILE A 23 -1.61 -11.20 3.87
N GLY A 24 -1.21 -11.85 2.79
CA GLY A 24 0.12 -12.45 2.69
C GLY A 24 1.24 -11.43 2.78
N ASN A 25 1.05 -10.22 2.26
CA ASN A 25 2.02 -9.13 2.44
C ASN A 25 1.93 -8.50 3.83
N ALA A 26 0.73 -8.25 4.36
CA ALA A 26 0.54 -7.61 5.66
C ALA A 26 1.14 -8.43 6.82
N PHE A 27 1.00 -9.75 6.77
CA PHE A 27 1.53 -10.67 7.80
C PHE A 27 2.90 -11.26 7.44
N SER A 28 3.55 -10.80 6.37
CA SER A 28 4.85 -11.31 5.89
C SER A 28 4.89 -12.83 5.74
N ILE A 29 3.80 -13.41 5.22
CA ILE A 29 3.64 -14.87 5.11
C ILE A 29 4.50 -15.40 3.95
N ASP A 30 5.26 -16.43 4.25
CA ASP A 30 6.12 -17.12 3.29
C ASP A 30 5.30 -17.68 2.11
N LYS A 31 5.88 -17.63 0.90
CA LYS A 31 5.17 -17.93 -0.36
C LYS A 31 4.56 -19.33 -0.37
N ARG A 32 5.18 -20.27 0.35
CA ARG A 32 4.73 -21.67 0.48
C ARG A 32 3.34 -21.79 1.13
N TYR A 33 3.01 -20.90 2.06
CA TYR A 33 1.73 -20.95 2.78
C TYR A 33 0.61 -20.17 2.09
N ARG A 34 0.92 -19.36 1.06
CA ARG A 34 -0.09 -18.56 0.35
C ARG A 34 -1.14 -19.41 -0.36
N ALA A 35 -0.74 -20.57 -0.88
CA ALA A 35 -1.68 -21.52 -1.50
C ALA A 35 -2.67 -22.11 -0.48
N LEU A 36 -2.19 -22.48 0.71
CA LEU A 36 -3.05 -22.94 1.81
C LEU A 36 -4.02 -21.84 2.25
N LEU A 37 -3.53 -20.60 2.30
CA LEU A 37 -4.34 -19.43 2.64
C LEU A 37 -5.44 -19.19 1.60
N ALA A 38 -5.13 -19.32 0.30
CA ALA A 38 -6.10 -19.21 -0.78
C ALA A 38 -7.21 -20.25 -0.66
N ILE A 39 -6.86 -21.52 -0.38
CA ILE A 39 -7.82 -22.60 -0.18
C ILE A 39 -8.71 -22.31 1.05
N GLY A 40 -8.11 -21.84 2.14
CA GLY A 40 -8.85 -21.46 3.35
C GLY A 40 -9.86 -20.34 3.10
N ILE A 41 -9.43 -19.26 2.43
CA ILE A 41 -10.31 -18.12 2.11
C ILE A 41 -11.42 -18.53 1.13
N ALA A 42 -11.09 -19.30 0.10
CA ALA A 42 -12.09 -19.80 -0.85
C ALA A 42 -13.13 -20.69 -0.16
N GLY A 43 -12.69 -21.55 0.77
CA GLY A 43 -13.57 -22.36 1.60
C GLY A 43 -14.52 -21.52 2.45
N ILE A 44 -14.00 -20.47 3.12
CA ILE A 44 -14.83 -19.56 3.92
C ILE A 44 -15.87 -18.85 3.05
N LEU A 45 -15.48 -18.33 1.88
CA LEU A 45 -16.39 -17.67 0.94
C LEU A 45 -17.46 -18.61 0.39
N TRP A 46 -17.12 -19.89 0.18
CA TRP A 46 -18.08 -20.90 -0.28
C TRP A 46 -19.20 -21.18 0.74
N PHE A 47 -18.90 -21.09 2.03
CA PHE A 47 -19.89 -21.30 3.09
C PHE A 47 -20.85 -20.12 3.26
N ILE A 48 -20.65 -19.00 2.57
CA ILE A 48 -21.53 -17.83 2.66
C ILE A 48 -22.79 -18.08 1.80
N PRO A 49 -24.00 -17.94 2.38
CA PRO A 49 -25.25 -18.05 1.63
C PRO A 49 -25.29 -17.07 0.46
N ARG A 50 -25.79 -17.50 -0.70
CA ARG A 50 -25.84 -16.65 -1.91
C ARG A 50 -26.60 -15.34 -1.71
N GLU A 51 -27.61 -15.35 -0.84
CA GLU A 51 -28.40 -14.17 -0.43
C GLU A 51 -27.53 -13.05 0.16
N TRP A 52 -26.42 -13.40 0.82
CA TRP A 52 -25.53 -12.47 1.50
C TRP A 52 -24.24 -12.25 0.72
N GLY A 53 -23.88 -13.19 -0.15
CA GLY A 53 -22.56 -13.18 -0.78
C GLY A 53 -22.33 -12.01 -1.72
N GLU A 54 -23.36 -11.45 -2.37
CA GLU A 54 -23.19 -10.25 -3.20
C GLU A 54 -22.79 -9.03 -2.35
N GLN A 55 -23.43 -8.86 -1.18
CA GLN A 55 -23.07 -7.81 -0.23
C GLN A 55 -21.68 -8.02 0.36
N VAL A 56 -21.31 -9.28 0.67
CA VAL A 56 -19.98 -9.61 1.19
C VAL A 56 -18.91 -9.35 0.16
N VAL A 57 -19.10 -9.79 -1.10
CA VAL A 57 -18.16 -9.54 -2.20
C VAL A 57 -18.02 -8.05 -2.44
N MET A 58 -19.11 -7.29 -2.43
CA MET A 58 -19.06 -5.83 -2.55
C MET A 58 -18.29 -5.18 -1.39
N ALA A 59 -18.55 -5.59 -0.14
CA ALA A 59 -17.83 -5.10 1.03
C ALA A 59 -16.32 -5.43 0.95
N LEU A 60 -15.96 -6.63 0.47
CA LEU A 60 -14.58 -7.03 0.24
C LEU A 60 -13.91 -6.17 -0.82
N ILE A 61 -14.58 -5.90 -1.95
CA ILE A 61 -14.05 -5.02 -3.00
C ILE A 61 -13.79 -3.63 -2.44
N ILE A 62 -14.73 -3.05 -1.67
CA ILE A 62 -14.55 -1.73 -1.06
C ILE A 62 -13.37 -1.74 -0.08
N GLY A 63 -13.30 -2.74 0.81
CA GLY A 63 -12.21 -2.87 1.78
C GLY A 63 -10.84 -3.08 1.14
N LEU A 64 -10.75 -3.93 0.12
CA LEU A 64 -9.53 -4.17 -0.65
C LEU A 64 -9.10 -2.92 -1.42
N THR A 65 -10.04 -2.21 -2.02
CA THR A 65 -9.76 -0.96 -2.75
C THR A 65 -9.25 0.11 -1.81
N ALA A 66 -9.90 0.30 -0.66
CA ALA A 66 -9.42 1.21 0.38
C ALA A 66 -8.02 0.82 0.86
N SER A 67 -7.78 -0.46 1.18
CA SER A 67 -6.46 -0.96 1.56
C SER A 67 -5.40 -0.69 0.49
N GLY A 68 -5.75 -0.89 -0.78
CA GLY A 68 -4.86 -0.64 -1.92
C GLY A 68 -4.49 0.84 -2.06
N VAL A 69 -5.49 1.72 -1.99
CA VAL A 69 -5.27 3.18 -2.05
C VAL A 69 -4.41 3.63 -0.88
N TYR A 70 -4.77 3.31 0.36
CA TYR A 70 -3.99 3.69 1.56
C TYR A 70 -2.55 3.21 1.50
N SER A 71 -2.31 1.99 1.00
CA SER A 71 -0.96 1.45 0.82
C SER A 71 -0.14 2.22 -0.23
N GLN A 72 -0.76 2.89 -1.20
CA GLN A 72 -0.07 3.63 -2.24
C GLN A 72 0.16 5.10 -1.88
N VAL A 73 -0.76 5.75 -1.17
CA VAL A 73 -0.61 7.17 -0.81
C VAL A 73 0.37 7.39 0.35
N LYS A 74 0.32 6.55 1.39
CA LYS A 74 1.10 6.78 2.62
C LYS A 74 2.64 6.73 2.44
N PRO A 75 3.21 5.83 1.63
CA PRO A 75 4.65 5.85 1.36
C PRO A 75 5.10 7.10 0.59
N ARG A 76 4.21 7.64 -0.25
CA ARG A 76 4.52 8.78 -1.13
C ARG A 76 4.66 10.08 -0.34
N ASP A 77 3.86 10.25 0.70
CA ASP A 77 3.93 11.43 1.57
C ASP A 77 5.21 11.41 2.42
N ASN A 78 5.57 10.26 3.00
CA ASN A 78 6.82 10.13 3.76
C ASN A 78 8.06 10.39 2.91
N GLN A 79 8.11 9.89 1.67
CA GLN A 79 9.26 10.13 0.77
C GLN A 79 9.38 11.61 0.38
N ASN A 80 8.26 12.28 0.09
CA ASN A 80 8.28 13.71 -0.21
C ASN A 80 8.72 14.56 0.99
N GLU A 81 8.33 14.18 2.20
CA GLU A 81 8.70 14.90 3.42
C GLU A 81 10.20 14.71 3.74
N LEU A 82 10.71 13.49 3.62
CA LEU A 82 12.14 13.18 3.73
C LEU A 82 12.99 13.95 2.70
N MET A 83 12.56 14.00 1.45
CA MET A 83 13.26 14.73 0.39
C MET A 83 13.26 16.25 0.66
N ARG A 84 12.16 16.80 1.16
CA ARG A 84 12.08 18.22 1.57
C ARG A 84 13.00 18.53 2.75
N LEU A 85 13.11 17.62 3.71
CA LEU A 85 14.03 17.78 4.85
C LEU A 85 15.49 17.75 4.40
N GLN A 86 15.86 16.81 3.51
CA GLN A 86 17.21 16.72 2.94
C GLN A 86 17.61 18.01 2.19
N MET A 87 16.73 18.52 1.31
CA MET A 87 16.99 19.79 0.61
C MET A 87 17.19 20.97 1.59
N ARG A 88 16.44 20.99 2.69
CA ARG A 88 16.52 22.07 3.68
C ARG A 88 17.82 22.01 4.49
N GLU A 89 18.32 20.82 4.78
CA GLU A 89 19.63 20.62 5.43
C GLU A 89 20.79 20.98 4.49
N GLU A 90 20.71 20.59 3.21
CA GLU A 90 21.72 20.96 2.21
C GLU A 90 21.84 22.49 2.06
N LEU A 91 20.71 23.19 1.89
CA LEU A 91 20.68 24.66 1.83
C LEU A 91 21.24 25.32 3.10
N ARG A 92 21.01 24.72 4.27
CA ARG A 92 21.53 25.24 5.53
C ARG A 92 23.05 25.07 5.61
N ASN A 93 23.55 23.89 5.26
CA ASN A 93 24.99 23.62 5.23
C ASN A 93 25.71 24.52 4.21
N GLU A 94 25.10 24.78 3.06
CA GLU A 94 25.64 25.66 2.02
C GLU A 94 25.74 27.11 2.53
N ASN A 95 24.68 27.64 3.16
CA ASN A 95 24.68 28.97 3.78
C ASN A 95 25.71 29.10 4.92
N GLU A 96 25.84 28.06 5.76
CA GLU A 96 26.84 28.05 6.84
C GLU A 96 28.28 27.98 6.28
N ALA A 97 28.50 27.28 5.17
CA ALA A 97 29.78 27.24 4.48
C ALA A 97 30.13 28.59 3.82
N GLU A 98 29.16 29.26 3.20
CA GLU A 98 29.33 30.60 2.63
C GLU A 98 29.62 31.65 3.70
N GLN A 99 28.92 31.61 4.83
CA GLN A 99 29.20 32.50 5.97
C GLN A 99 30.60 32.30 6.55
N ARG A 100 31.06 31.04 6.67
CA ARG A 100 32.44 30.75 7.11
C ARG A 100 33.48 31.27 6.14
N ARG A 101 33.23 31.19 4.83
CA ARG A 101 34.11 31.78 3.82
C ARG A 101 34.17 33.30 3.93
N ARG A 102 33.02 33.97 4.08
CA ARG A 102 32.97 35.43 4.27
C ARG A 102 33.64 35.90 5.55
N ASN A 103 33.44 35.22 6.69
CA ASN A 103 34.07 35.61 7.95
C ASN A 103 35.58 35.28 8.01
N GLY A 104 36.07 34.34 7.19
CA GLY A 104 37.49 33.97 7.13
C GLY A 104 38.35 34.98 6.37
N ASP A 105 37.77 35.78 5.47
CA ASP A 105 38.48 36.80 4.70
C ASP A 105 38.64 38.15 5.45
N ASP A 106 38.01 38.30 6.63
CA ASP A 106 37.98 39.56 7.41
C ASP A 106 38.98 39.60 8.58
N THR A 107 40.05 38.78 8.60
CA THR A 107 41.15 38.94 9.57
C THR A 107 42.28 39.77 8.98
N PRO A 108 42.47 41.04 9.41
CA PRO A 108 43.61 41.85 9.03
C PRO A 108 44.80 41.50 9.93
N TYR A 109 45.79 40.82 9.36
CA TYR A 109 47.16 40.83 9.87
C TYR A 109 48.12 41.13 8.72
#